data_AF-A0A444JDU2-F1
#
_entry.id   AF-A0A444JDU2-F1
#
_cell.length_a   1.000
_cell.length_b   1.000
_cell.length_c   1.000
_cell.angle_alpha   90.00
_cell.angle_beta   90.00
_cell.angle_gamma   90.00
#
_symmetry.space_group_name_H-M   'P 1'
#
loop_
_entity.id
_entity.type
_entity.pdbx_description
1 polymer ?
#
loop_
_entity_poly.entity_id
_entity_poly.type
_entity_poly.pdbx_seq_one_letter_code
_entity_poly.pdbx_strand_id
1 'polypeptide(L)'
;MTENKEPQSLEPLFNNSADVDHCGEKKYFYRIRFREQGQEYTALSSASDLCNGDVVMVEAEQCPEPVTVISRTAGVTEPDIKRGFSYKILRRANSEERKKYEYLPILEKQAASFCRECIKKHSLSMHLVRAERFFNGSKVIFYFTAEN
;
A
#
# COMPACT_ATOMS: atom_id res chain seq x y z
N MET A 1 47.83 18.73 -23.60
CA MET A 1 46.51 18.92 -24.20
C MET A 1 45.61 17.84 -23.65
N THR A 2 44.67 18.30 -22.85
CA THR A 2 43.60 17.61 -22.14
C THR A 2 42.70 16.82 -23.08
N GLU A 3 42.19 15.68 -22.61
CA GLU A 3 40.74 15.43 -22.63
C GLU A 3 40.38 14.34 -21.61
N ASN A 4 39.78 14.80 -20.52
CA ASN A 4 39.06 14.00 -19.54
C ASN A 4 37.84 13.38 -20.21
N LYS A 5 37.64 12.07 -20.05
CA LYS A 5 36.39 11.41 -20.39
C LYS A 5 35.55 11.29 -19.13
N GLU A 6 34.58 12.19 -18.98
CA GLU A 6 33.57 12.13 -17.92
C GLU A 6 32.79 10.81 -17.97
N PRO A 7 32.40 10.23 -16.82
CA PRO A 7 31.48 9.11 -16.79
C PRO A 7 30.06 9.61 -17.05
N GLN A 8 29.47 9.17 -18.16
CA GLN A 8 28.07 9.43 -18.47
C GLN A 8 27.18 8.80 -17.40
N SER A 9 26.46 9.66 -16.67
CA SER A 9 25.37 9.31 -15.77
C SER A 9 24.28 8.56 -16.53
N LEU A 10 24.04 7.30 -16.13
CA LEU A 10 22.88 6.53 -16.54
C LEU A 10 21.64 7.18 -15.94
N GLU A 11 20.89 7.95 -16.73
CA GLU A 11 19.54 8.36 -16.35
C GLU A 11 18.62 7.13 -16.36
N PRO A 12 17.77 6.93 -15.34
CA PRO A 12 16.78 5.87 -15.39
C PRO A 12 15.72 6.19 -16.44
N LEU A 13 15.61 5.31 -17.44
CA LEU A 13 14.58 5.33 -18.48
C LEU A 13 13.20 5.08 -17.86
N PHE A 14 12.61 6.08 -17.22
CA PHE A 14 11.20 6.06 -16.85
C PHE A 14 10.37 6.44 -18.08
N ASN A 15 10.07 5.43 -18.89
CA ASN A 15 9.18 5.59 -20.03
C ASN A 15 7.75 5.87 -19.50
N ASN A 16 7.28 7.11 -19.70
CA ASN A 16 5.99 7.60 -19.23
C ASN A 16 4.84 7.16 -20.17
N SER A 17 4.52 5.86 -20.20
CA SER A 17 3.29 5.39 -20.85
C SER A 17 2.11 5.60 -19.89
N ALA A 18 1.32 6.64 -20.11
CA ALA A 18 0.03 6.84 -19.45
C ALA A 18 -1.07 6.20 -20.30
N ASP A 19 -1.98 5.45 -19.67
CA ASP A 19 -3.17 4.94 -20.36
C ASP A 19 -4.20 6.07 -20.43
N VAL A 20 -4.64 6.40 -21.64
CA VAL A 20 -5.57 7.51 -21.89
C VAL A 20 -6.97 6.95 -22.14
N ASP A 21 -7.92 7.29 -21.26
CA ASP A 21 -9.34 6.99 -21.46
C ASP A 21 -9.97 7.92 -22.51
N HIS A 22 -11.11 7.51 -23.08
CA HIS A 22 -11.92 8.23 -24.08
C HIS A 22 -12.46 9.62 -23.63
N CYS A 23 -12.09 10.08 -22.42
CA CYS A 23 -12.48 11.38 -21.85
C CYS A 23 -11.27 12.33 -21.65
N GLY A 24 -10.03 11.91 -21.98
CA GLY A 24 -8.83 12.77 -21.90
C GLY A 24 -8.16 12.85 -20.53
N GLU A 25 -8.65 12.13 -19.52
CA GLU A 25 -7.97 12.02 -18.22
C GLU A 25 -6.84 10.97 -18.28
N LYS A 26 -5.61 11.38 -17.95
CA LYS A 26 -4.46 10.48 -17.88
C LYS A 26 -4.56 9.59 -16.66
N LYS A 27 -4.46 8.28 -16.86
CA LYS A 27 -4.46 7.28 -15.79
C LYS A 27 -3.09 6.69 -15.56
N TYR A 28 -2.77 6.46 -14.31
CA TYR A 28 -1.52 5.86 -13.85
C TYR A 28 -1.82 4.71 -12.91
N PHE A 29 -1.03 3.64 -13.03
CA PHE A 29 -1.16 2.45 -12.19
C PHE A 29 0.05 2.31 -11.28
N TYR A 30 -0.20 2.05 -10.00
CA TYR A 30 0.83 1.88 -8.98
C TYR A 30 0.64 0.56 -8.23
N ARG A 31 1.75 -0.02 -7.78
CA ARG A 31 1.77 -1.09 -6.80
C ARG A 31 1.72 -0.45 -5.42
N ILE A 32 0.77 -0.86 -4.60
CA ILE A 32 0.56 -0.34 -3.25
C ILE A 32 0.53 -1.47 -2.23
N ARG A 33 0.81 -1.16 -0.97
CA ARG A 33 0.79 -2.11 0.14
C ARG A 33 0.25 -1.45 1.42
N PHE A 34 -0.62 -2.16 2.15
CA PHE A 34 -1.22 -1.65 3.40
C PHE A 34 -0.30 -1.81 4.62
N ARG A 35 0.60 -2.79 4.61
CA ARG A 35 1.50 -3.15 5.72
C ARG A 35 2.82 -3.64 5.18
N GLU A 36 3.92 -3.47 5.91
CA GLU A 36 5.28 -3.77 5.44
C GLU A 36 5.46 -5.19 4.87
N GLN A 37 4.80 -6.21 5.42
CA GLN A 37 4.84 -7.60 4.91
C GLN A 37 3.50 -8.07 4.34
N GLY A 38 2.65 -7.12 3.92
CA GLY A 38 1.33 -7.40 3.36
C GLY A 38 1.36 -7.70 1.86
N GLN A 39 0.21 -8.17 1.38
CA GLN A 39 -0.06 -8.35 -0.04
C GLN A 39 0.05 -7.01 -0.80
N GLU A 40 0.63 -7.05 -2.00
CA GLU A 40 0.61 -5.92 -2.92
C GLU A 40 -0.62 -5.93 -3.81
N TYR A 41 -1.15 -4.73 -4.08
CA TYR A 41 -2.30 -4.51 -4.92
C TYR A 41 -2.00 -3.50 -6.02
N THR A 42 -2.77 -3.54 -7.09
CA THR A 42 -2.71 -2.54 -8.16
C THR A 42 -3.73 -1.45 -7.88
N ALA A 43 -3.30 -0.19 -7.88
CA ALA A 43 -4.16 0.96 -7.68
C ALA A 43 -4.10 1.95 -8.84
N LEU A 44 -5.25 2.54 -9.13
CA LEU A 44 -5.42 3.59 -10.13
C LEU A 44 -5.21 4.97 -9.51
N SER A 45 -4.50 5.87 -10.20
CA SER A 45 -4.36 7.28 -9.81
C SER A 45 -4.44 8.20 -11.02
N SER A 46 -4.87 9.44 -10.80
CA SER A 46 -4.70 10.55 -11.75
C SER A 46 -3.35 11.25 -11.60
N ALA A 47 -2.63 11.03 -10.50
CA ALA A 47 -1.32 11.61 -10.24
C ALA A 47 -0.19 10.74 -10.82
N SER A 48 0.76 11.37 -11.50
CA SER A 48 1.88 10.70 -12.20
C SER A 48 3.20 10.71 -11.42
N ASP A 49 3.24 11.48 -10.34
CA ASP A 49 4.44 11.90 -9.60
C ASP A 49 4.57 11.21 -8.23
N LEU A 50 3.87 10.08 -8.02
CA LEU A 50 3.99 9.30 -6.79
C LEU A 50 5.27 8.46 -6.81
N CYS A 51 6.02 8.51 -5.70
CA CYS A 51 7.30 7.85 -5.54
C CYS A 51 7.20 6.63 -4.61
N ASN A 52 8.19 5.73 -4.68
CA ASN A 52 8.34 4.67 -3.67
C ASN A 52 8.41 5.27 -2.27
N GLY A 53 7.65 4.70 -1.33
CA GLY A 53 7.56 5.18 0.05
C GLY A 53 6.50 6.24 0.29
N ASP A 54 5.89 6.83 -0.74
CA ASP A 54 4.80 7.77 -0.55
C ASP A 54 3.62 7.10 0.15
N VAL A 55 3.09 7.76 1.18
CA VAL A 55 1.85 7.34 1.85
C VAL A 55 0.67 8.06 1.22
N VAL A 56 -0.26 7.30 0.67
CA VAL A 56 -1.45 7.80 -0.01
C VAL A 56 -2.71 7.21 0.59
N MET A 57 -3.82 7.95 0.47
CA MET A 57 -5.14 7.49 0.86
C MET A 57 -5.82 6.82 -0.33
N VAL A 58 -6.31 5.61 -0.16
CA VAL A 58 -7.11 4.89 -1.16
C VAL A 58 -8.56 4.79 -0.75
N GLU A 59 -9.44 4.69 -1.74
CA GLU A 59 -10.83 4.33 -1.55
C GLU A 59 -10.94 2.86 -1.11
N ALA A 60 -11.54 2.62 0.04
CA ALA A 60 -11.87 1.29 0.55
C ALA A 60 -13.35 1.26 0.97
N GLU A 61 -13.89 0.06 1.17
CA GLU A 61 -15.35 -0.19 1.28
C GLU A 61 -16.08 0.67 2.33
N GLN A 62 -15.43 0.98 3.45
CA GLN A 62 -16.05 1.71 4.57
C GLN A 62 -15.46 3.10 4.77
N CYS A 63 -14.14 3.26 4.62
CA CYS A 63 -13.43 4.48 4.93
C CYS A 63 -12.10 4.51 4.18
N PRO A 64 -11.59 5.69 3.77
CA PRO A 64 -10.27 5.77 3.16
C PRO A 64 -9.17 5.17 4.06
N GLU A 65 -8.31 4.36 3.46
CA GLU A 65 -7.22 3.67 4.14
C GLU A 65 -5.86 4.19 3.61
N PRO A 66 -4.86 4.37 4.49
CA PRO A 66 -3.50 4.72 4.08
C PRO A 66 -2.77 3.48 3.55
N VAL A 67 -2.01 3.69 2.48
CA VAL A 67 -1.15 2.67 1.88
C VAL A 67 0.18 3.29 1.49
N THR A 68 1.22 2.46 1.42
CA THR A 68 2.53 2.85 0.88
C THR A 68 2.60 2.51 -0.60
N VAL A 69 3.08 3.44 -1.41
CA VAL A 69 3.41 3.23 -2.82
C VAL A 69 4.73 2.44 -2.90
N ILE A 70 4.70 1.32 -3.60
CA ILE A 70 5.87 0.45 -3.81
C ILE A 70 6.56 0.79 -5.13
N SER A 71 5.80 0.89 -6.21
CA SER A 71 6.37 1.22 -7.52
C SER A 71 5.29 1.70 -8.49
N ARG A 72 5.72 2.39 -9.54
CA ARG A 72 4.87 2.61 -10.71
C ARG A 72 4.81 1.32 -11.51
N THR A 73 3.60 0.94 -11.91
CA THR A 73 3.41 -0.23 -12.77
C THR A 73 3.68 0.18 -14.20
N ALA A 74 4.52 -0.57 -14.92
CA ALA A 74 4.73 -0.34 -16.35
C ALA A 74 3.38 -0.42 -17.10
N GLY A 75 3.08 0.61 -17.90
CA GLY A 75 1.95 0.62 -18.80
C GLY A 75 2.21 -0.38 -19.93
N VAL A 76 1.27 -1.28 -20.16
CA VAL A 76 1.36 -2.20 -21.29
C VAL A 76 0.78 -1.47 -22.51
N THR A 77 1.59 -1.36 -23.55
CA THR A 77 1.26 -0.79 -24.86
C THR A 77 0.30 -1.67 -25.68
N GLU A 78 -0.60 -2.41 -25.04
CA GLU A 78 -1.52 -3.34 -25.72
C GLU A 78 -2.97 -2.90 -25.48
N PRO A 79 -3.68 -2.49 -26.53
CA PRO A 79 -5.02 -1.89 -26.42
C PRO A 79 -6.11 -2.82 -25.88
N ASP A 80 -5.82 -4.11 -25.67
CA ASP A 80 -6.84 -5.14 -25.38
C ASP A 80 -6.80 -5.73 -23.97
N ILE A 81 -5.81 -5.39 -23.12
CA ILE A 81 -5.77 -5.89 -21.73
C ILE A 81 -6.39 -4.85 -20.79
N LYS A 82 -7.69 -5.01 -20.50
CA LYS A 82 -8.34 -4.27 -19.40
C LYS A 82 -7.68 -4.63 -18.07
N ARG A 83 -6.71 -3.84 -17.63
CA ARG A 83 -6.06 -4.05 -16.33
C ARG A 83 -7.05 -3.69 -15.22
N GLY A 84 -7.52 -4.69 -14.49
CA GLY A 84 -8.27 -4.47 -13.26
C GLY A 84 -7.40 -3.77 -12.22
N PHE A 85 -7.93 -2.75 -11.57
CA PHE A 85 -7.34 -2.18 -10.35
C PHE A 85 -8.19 -2.61 -9.15
N SER A 86 -7.53 -2.86 -8.03
CA SER A 86 -8.22 -3.22 -6.78
C SER A 86 -8.64 -1.98 -6.00
N TYR A 87 -7.92 -0.87 -6.16
CA TYR A 87 -8.11 0.34 -5.38
C TYR A 87 -7.93 1.60 -6.24
N LYS A 88 -8.56 2.71 -5.81
CA LYS A 88 -8.37 4.03 -6.38
C LYS A 88 -7.63 4.92 -5.38
N ILE A 89 -6.51 5.51 -5.78
CA ILE A 89 -5.78 6.52 -5.01
C ILE A 89 -6.56 7.83 -5.06
N LEU A 90 -6.89 8.36 -3.89
CA LEU A 90 -7.65 9.60 -3.73
C LEU A 90 -6.71 10.81 -3.66
N ARG A 91 -5.69 10.73 -2.80
CA ARG A 91 -4.73 11.82 -2.53
C ARG A 91 -3.55 11.31 -1.71
N ARG A 92 -2.51 12.14 -1.58
CA ARG A 92 -1.46 11.95 -0.56
C ARG A 92 -2.05 12.07 0.85
N ALA A 93 -1.51 11.28 1.78
CA ALA A 93 -1.84 11.39 3.19
C ALA A 93 -1.26 12.69 3.77
N ASN A 94 -2.00 13.34 4.66
CA ASN A 94 -1.49 14.52 5.36
C ASN A 94 -0.51 14.12 6.49
N SER A 95 0.09 15.11 7.17
CA SER A 95 1.08 14.84 8.23
C SER A 95 0.52 14.01 9.39
N GLU A 96 -0.71 14.28 9.82
CA GLU A 96 -1.32 13.58 10.96
C GLU A 96 -1.73 12.16 10.58
N GLU A 97 -2.23 11.97 9.36
CA GLU A 97 -2.54 10.66 8.81
C GLU A 97 -1.29 9.79 8.68
N ARG A 98 -0.17 10.37 8.22
CA ARG A 98 1.13 9.65 8.14
C ARG A 98 1.61 9.21 9.51
N LYS A 99 1.64 10.11 10.51
CA LYS A 99 2.01 9.76 11.89
C LYS A 99 1.11 8.65 12.45
N LYS A 100 -0.20 8.74 12.20
CA LYS A 100 -1.16 7.72 12.64
C LYS A 100 -0.89 6.37 11.97
N TYR A 101 -0.54 6.39 10.68
CA TYR A 101 -0.22 5.19 9.93
C TYR A 101 1.07 4.53 10.43
N GLU A 102 2.10 5.32 10.72
CA GLU A 102 3.35 4.85 11.34
C GLU A 102 3.11 4.21 12.72
N TYR A 103 2.15 4.73 13.49
CA TYR A 103 1.80 4.19 14.81
C TYR A 103 0.87 2.97 14.76
N LEU A 104 0.22 2.70 13.63
CA LEU A 104 -0.78 1.65 13.49
C LEU A 104 -0.21 0.23 13.77
N PRO A 105 0.99 -0.15 13.28
CA PRO A 105 1.61 -1.44 13.62
C PRO A 105 1.88 -1.60 15.12
N ILE A 106 2.17 -0.50 15.84
CA ILE A 106 2.40 -0.53 17.29
C ILE A 106 1.10 -0.90 18.01
N LEU A 107 -0.01 -0.29 17.60
CA LEU A 107 -1.35 -0.58 18.13
C LEU A 107 -1.78 -2.02 17.85
N GLU A 108 -1.49 -2.52 16.65
CA GLU A 108 -1.73 -3.92 16.27
C GLU A 108 -0.92 -4.90 17.13
N LYS A 109 0.36 -4.59 17.38
CA LYS A 109 1.22 -5.38 18.25
C LYS A 109 0.74 -5.41 19.69
N GLN A 110 0.27 -4.27 20.22
CA GLN A 110 -0.33 -4.19 21.55
C GLN A 110 -1.60 -5.03 21.66
N ALA A 111 -2.50 -4.91 20.69
CA ALA A 111 -3.71 -5.73 20.62
C ALA A 111 -3.38 -7.23 20.55
N ALA A 112 -2.40 -7.61 19.73
CA ALA A 112 -1.95 -9.00 19.63
C ALA A 112 -1.35 -9.52 20.94
N SER A 113 -0.56 -8.71 21.66
CA SER A 113 -0.01 -9.08 22.97
C SER A 113 -1.13 -9.35 23.98
N PHE A 114 -2.07 -8.42 24.09
CA PHE A 114 -3.23 -8.56 24.98
C PHE A 114 -4.04 -9.83 24.65
N CYS A 115 -4.31 -10.09 23.37
CA CYS A 115 -5.05 -11.28 22.96
C CYS A 115 -4.30 -12.57 23.30
N ARG A 116 -2.97 -12.63 23.13
CA ARG A 116 -2.16 -13.79 23.54
C ARG A 116 -2.23 -14.05 25.05
N GLU A 117 -2.22 -13.00 25.86
CA GLU A 117 -2.40 -13.14 27.31
C GLU A 117 -3.77 -13.72 27.65
N CYS A 118 -4.83 -13.28 26.98
CA CYS A 118 -6.17 -13.85 27.15
C CYS A 118 -6.22 -15.33 26.75
N ILE A 119 -5.67 -15.70 25.59
CA ILE A 119 -5.61 -17.12 25.13
C ILE A 119 -4.94 -17.99 26.18
N LYS A 120 -3.79 -17.55 26.70
CA LYS A 120 -3.05 -18.27 27.75
C LYS A 120 -3.84 -18.35 29.06
N LYS A 121 -4.46 -17.25 29.49
CA LYS A 121 -5.25 -17.18 30.73
C LYS A 121 -6.47 -18.09 30.71
N HIS A 122 -7.09 -18.23 29.54
CA HIS A 122 -8.31 -19.02 29.35
C HIS A 122 -8.04 -20.43 28.81
N SER A 123 -6.77 -20.83 28.67
CA SER A 123 -6.36 -22.15 28.15
C SER A 123 -7.04 -22.52 26.83
N LEU A 124 -7.19 -21.55 25.93
CA LEU A 124 -7.83 -21.78 24.63
C LEU A 124 -6.86 -22.52 23.70
N SER A 125 -7.30 -23.62 23.08
CA SER A 125 -6.52 -24.38 22.10
C SER A 125 -6.49 -23.68 20.74
N MET A 126 -5.82 -22.53 20.68
CA MET A 126 -5.67 -21.73 19.47
C MET A 126 -4.37 -20.94 19.46
N HIS A 127 -3.86 -20.67 18.26
CA HIS A 127 -2.68 -19.86 18.03
C HIS A 127 -3.05 -18.59 17.28
N LEU A 128 -2.77 -17.44 17.91
CA LEU A 128 -2.94 -16.14 17.28
C LEU A 128 -1.88 -15.93 16.19
N VAL A 129 -2.34 -15.81 14.95
CA VAL A 129 -1.51 -15.53 13.77
C VAL A 129 -1.15 -14.05 13.71
N ARG A 130 -2.14 -13.17 13.70
CA ARG A 130 -1.93 -11.70 13.70
C ARG A 130 -3.16 -10.93 14.18
N ALA A 131 -2.96 -9.67 14.50
CA ALA A 131 -4.03 -8.71 14.73
C ALA A 131 -3.90 -7.57 13.71
N GLU A 132 -5.02 -7.14 13.14
CA GLU A 132 -5.10 -6.01 12.23
C GLU A 132 -6.06 -4.97 12.79
N ARG A 133 -5.73 -3.69 12.63
CA ARG A 133 -6.56 -2.59 13.08
C ARG A 133 -6.89 -1.68 11.92
N PHE A 134 -8.16 -1.35 11.80
CA PHE A 134 -8.64 -0.38 10.82
C PHE A 134 -8.01 0.98 11.09
N PHE A 135 -7.65 1.72 10.05
CA PHE A 135 -6.96 2.99 10.23
C PHE A 135 -7.78 4.02 11.00
N ASN A 136 -9.09 4.06 10.81
CA ASN A 136 -9.99 4.93 11.58
C ASN A 136 -10.15 4.47 13.05
N GLY A 137 -9.70 3.25 13.39
CA GLY A 137 -9.76 2.67 14.72
C GLY A 137 -11.09 2.02 15.08
N SER A 138 -12.02 1.88 14.13
CA SER A 138 -13.37 1.35 14.39
C SER A 138 -13.40 -0.14 14.70
N LYS A 139 -12.44 -0.91 14.19
CA LYS A 139 -12.38 -2.37 14.29
C LYS A 139 -10.95 -2.85 14.50
N VAL A 140 -10.83 -3.95 15.25
CA VAL A 140 -9.63 -4.78 15.35
C VAL A 140 -10.03 -6.21 15.01
N ILE A 141 -9.29 -6.85 14.11
CA ILE A 141 -9.52 -8.20 13.62
C ILE A 141 -8.38 -9.09 14.11
N PHE A 142 -8.72 -10.22 14.73
CA PHE A 142 -7.76 -11.22 15.18
C PHE A 142 -7.86 -12.46 14.31
N TYR A 143 -6.74 -12.88 13.72
CA TYR A 143 -6.64 -14.10 12.93
C TYR A 143 -6.01 -15.18 13.79
N PHE A 144 -6.68 -16.32 13.91
CA PHE A 144 -6.22 -17.45 14.70
C PHE A 144 -6.35 -18.75 13.90
N THR A 145 -5.57 -19.74 14.33
CA THR A 145 -5.73 -21.14 13.94
C THR A 145 -6.11 -21.93 15.18
N ALA A 146 -7.00 -22.90 15.05
CA ALA A 146 -7.42 -23.77 16.16
C ALA A 146 -7.32 -25.22 15.70
N GLU A 147 -6.98 -26.11 16.62
CA GLU A 147 -7.11 -27.55 16.39
C GLU A 147 -8.59 -27.93 16.49
N ASN A 148 -9.07 -28.75 15.55
CA ASN A 148 -10.46 -29.20 15.47
C ASN A 148 -10.77 -30.29 16.50
#